data_AF-A0A544TDK3-F1
#
_entry.id   AF-A0A544TDK3-F1
#
_cell.length_a   1.000
_cell.length_b   1.000
_cell.length_c   1.000
_cell.angle_alpha   90.00
_cell.angle_beta   90.00
_cell.angle_gamma   90.00
#
_symmetry.space_group_name_H-M   'P 1'
#
loop_
_entity.id
_entity.type
_entity.pdbx_description
1 polymer ?
#
loop_
_entity_poly.entity_id
_entity_poly.type
_entity_poly.pdbx_seq_one_letter_code
_entity_poly.pdbx_strand_id
1 'polypeptide(L)'
;MANVDENRFFDFEKDLQQLRGKHIRCNYNIRGHFEVQLNGKMFSTLVYKTLDYLAIYREKMEGRYLFFIDSESEDNEEIRHKMHLLPQNLQSLNLPVHFSEIQKEVYVKNWIRSIQDYGTEILD
;
A
#
# COMPACT_ATOMS: atom_id res chain seq x y z
N MET A 1 -17.15 -4.30 23.98
CA MET A 1 -15.88 -3.99 23.30
C MET A 1 -14.82 -3.82 24.36
N ALA A 2 -13.74 -4.60 24.33
CA ALA A 2 -12.63 -4.38 25.25
C ALA A 2 -11.97 -3.06 24.89
N ASN A 3 -11.98 -2.09 25.80
CA ASN A 3 -11.19 -0.87 25.66
C ASN A 3 -9.72 -1.30 25.71
N VAL A 4 -9.02 -1.16 24.59
CA VAL A 4 -7.57 -1.25 24.58
C VAL A 4 -7.07 -0.08 25.42
N ASP A 5 -6.44 -0.38 26.55
CA ASP A 5 -5.79 0.61 27.42
C ASP A 5 -4.75 1.38 26.60
N GLU A 6 -4.89 2.70 26.52
CA GLU A 6 -4.00 3.57 25.75
C GLU A 6 -2.54 3.42 26.18
N ASN A 7 -2.29 3.12 27.47
CA ASN A 7 -0.93 2.89 27.96
C ASN A 7 -0.31 1.62 27.37
N ARG A 8 -1.08 0.53 27.30
CA ARG A 8 -0.61 -0.72 26.69
C ARG A 8 -0.35 -0.56 25.19
N PHE A 9 -1.13 0.28 24.52
CA PHE A 9 -0.91 0.61 23.12
C PHE A 9 0.35 1.45 22.91
N PHE A 10 0.61 2.41 23.80
CA PHE A 10 1.84 3.22 23.76
C PHE A 10 3.09 2.37 23.98
N ASP A 11 3.07 1.46 24.97
CA ASP A 11 4.19 0.55 25.23
C ASP A 11 4.45 -0.37 24.01
N PHE A 12 3.39 -0.88 23.38
CA PHE A 12 3.50 -1.63 22.13
C PHE A 12 4.14 -0.80 21.01
N GLU A 13 3.71 0.45 20.78
CA GLU A 13 4.32 1.31 19.75
C GLU A 13 5.80 1.57 20.03
N LYS A 14 6.18 1.74 21.30
CA LYS A 14 7.57 1.94 21.72
C LYS A 14 8.43 0.70 21.48
N ASP A 15 7.92 -0.48 21.75
CA ASP A 15 8.62 -1.74 21.48
C ASP A 15 8.71 -2.01 19.97
N LEU A 16 7.65 -1.70 19.22
CA LEU A 16 7.60 -1.83 17.77
C LEU A 16 8.65 -0.96 17.08
N GLN A 17 8.88 0.27 17.58
CA GLN A 17 9.92 1.19 17.06
C GLN A 17 11.35 0.65 17.19
N GLN A 18 11.59 -0.31 18.09
CA GLN A 18 12.90 -0.96 18.22
C GLN A 18 13.15 -2.01 17.14
N LEU A 19 12.10 -2.48 16.46
CA LEU A 19 12.21 -3.45 15.38
C LEU A 19 12.61 -2.75 14.08
N ARG A 20 13.52 -3.39 13.32
CA ARG A 20 13.93 -2.90 12.00
C ARG A 20 12.76 -2.97 11.02
N GLY A 21 12.62 -1.93 10.21
CA GLY A 21 11.62 -1.86 9.16
C GLY A 21 10.79 -0.57 9.20
N LYS A 22 9.88 -0.43 8.25
CA LYS A 22 8.92 0.66 8.22
C LYS A 22 7.60 0.16 8.81
N HIS A 23 7.25 0.68 9.98
CA HIS A 23 5.99 0.36 10.65
C HIS A 23 4.95 1.41 10.30
N ILE A 24 3.76 0.99 9.91
CA ILE A 24 2.67 1.89 9.51
C ILE A 24 1.41 1.52 10.26
N ARG A 25 0.76 2.53 10.84
CA ARG A 25 -0.55 2.36 11.46
C ARG A 25 -1.64 2.53 10.41
N CYS A 26 -2.45 1.49 10.22
CA CYS A 26 -3.54 1.47 9.25
C CYS A 26 -4.90 1.33 9.94
N ASN A 27 -5.95 1.84 9.28
CA ASN A 27 -7.32 1.60 9.70
C ASN A 27 -7.71 0.16 9.36
N TYR A 28 -7.97 -0.66 10.39
CA TYR A 28 -8.31 -2.06 10.25
C TYR A 28 -9.64 -2.30 9.50
N ASN A 29 -10.55 -1.32 9.49
CA ASN A 29 -11.82 -1.40 8.77
C ASN A 29 -11.68 -1.09 7.27
N ILE A 30 -10.49 -0.75 6.78
CA ILE A 30 -10.22 -0.33 5.39
C ILE A 30 -9.17 -1.24 4.77
N ARG A 31 -9.18 -2.54 5.08
CA ARG A 31 -8.55 -3.53 4.19
C ARG A 31 -9.54 -3.76 3.05
N GLY A 32 -9.31 -3.10 1.92
CA GLY A 32 -10.15 -3.20 0.74
C GLY A 32 -9.39 -3.77 -0.45
N HIS A 33 -10.14 -4.04 -1.50
CA HIS A 33 -9.60 -4.31 -2.82
C HIS A 33 -9.90 -3.13 -3.73
N PHE A 34 -8.96 -2.81 -4.62
CA PHE A 34 -9.16 -1.85 -5.68
C PHE A 34 -8.73 -2.48 -7.00
N GLU A 35 -9.70 -2.70 -7.87
CA GLU A 35 -9.54 -3.41 -9.13
C GLU A 35 -9.45 -2.42 -10.29
N VAL A 36 -8.55 -2.69 -11.24
CA VAL A 36 -8.43 -1.90 -12.47
C VAL A 36 -8.32 -2.80 -13.69
N GLN A 37 -8.92 -2.36 -14.79
CA GLN A 37 -8.74 -3.01 -16.09
C GLN A 37 -7.64 -2.30 -16.89
N LEU A 38 -6.63 -3.05 -17.33
CA LEU A 38 -5.50 -2.57 -18.11
C LEU A 38 -5.21 -3.54 -19.26
N ASN A 39 -5.21 -3.06 -20.51
CA ASN A 39 -4.95 -3.85 -21.71
C ASN A 39 -5.82 -5.13 -21.83
N GLY A 40 -7.09 -5.04 -21.41
CA GLY A 40 -8.03 -6.17 -21.43
C GLY A 40 -7.85 -7.17 -20.27
N LYS A 41 -6.86 -6.97 -19.40
CA LYS A 41 -6.61 -7.79 -18.21
C LYS A 41 -7.05 -7.05 -16.95
N MET A 42 -7.64 -7.78 -16.00
CA MET A 42 -7.96 -7.24 -14.68
C MET A 42 -6.73 -7.32 -13.77
N PHE A 43 -6.61 -6.37 -12.87
CA PHE A 43 -5.59 -6.37 -11.83
C PHE A 43 -6.24 -5.98 -10.50
N SER A 44 -5.91 -6.74 -9.45
CA SER A 44 -6.39 -6.47 -8.09
C SER A 44 -5.28 -5.83 -7.26
N THR A 45 -5.63 -4.90 -6.39
CA THR A 45 -4.69 -4.35 -5.40
C THR A 45 -5.30 -4.41 -4.02
N LEU A 46 -4.46 -4.65 -3.01
CA LEU A 46 -4.83 -4.43 -1.62
C LEU A 46 -4.66 -2.95 -1.30
N VAL A 47 -5.71 -2.32 -0.77
CA VAL A 47 -5.66 -0.94 -0.31
C VAL A 47 -5.75 -0.88 1.21
N TYR A 48 -4.87 -0.08 1.81
CA TYR A 48 -4.92 0.30 3.23
C TYR A 48 -5.04 1.81 3.34
N LYS A 49 -5.75 2.30 4.34
CA LYS A 49 -5.74 3.72 4.71
C LYS A 49 -4.91 3.92 5.96
N THR A 50 -3.84 4.72 5.88
CA THR A 50 -3.02 5.04 7.04
C THR A 50 -3.77 5.95 8.01
N LEU A 51 -3.40 5.84 9.29
CA LEU A 51 -3.89 6.68 10.38
C LEU A 51 -2.77 7.64 10.85
N ASP A 52 -1.89 8.06 9.95
CA ASP A 52 -0.61 8.70 10.31
C ASP A 52 -0.78 9.85 11.32
N TYR A 53 0.06 9.85 12.34
CA TYR A 53 0.23 10.92 13.32
C TYR A 53 1.67 11.43 13.26
N LEU A 54 1.89 12.73 13.49
CA LEU A 54 3.23 13.23 13.78
C LEU A 54 3.70 12.66 15.13
N ALA A 55 4.71 11.80 15.11
CA ALA A 55 5.23 11.09 16.30
C ALA A 55 5.57 12.01 17.49
N ILE A 56 5.90 13.28 17.22
CA ILE A 56 6.28 14.27 18.22
C ILE A 56 5.06 15.02 18.79
N TYR A 57 4.02 15.24 17.98
CA TYR A 57 2.92 16.15 18.34
C TYR A 57 1.56 15.45 18.50
N ARG A 58 1.46 14.15 18.17
CA ARG A 58 0.19 13.42 18.01
C ARG A 58 -0.82 14.17 17.13
N GLU A 59 -0.35 15.06 16.27
CA GLU A 59 -1.19 15.77 15.31
C GLU A 59 -1.57 14.82 14.20
N LYS A 60 -2.87 14.84 13.85
CA LYS A 60 -3.42 14.02 12.78
C LYS A 60 -2.80 14.48 11.46
N MET A 61 -1.95 13.65 10.86
CA MET A 61 -1.56 13.88 9.47
C MET A 61 -2.71 13.49 8.56
N GLU A 62 -2.80 14.13 7.40
CA GLU A 62 -3.64 13.57 6.33
C GLU A 62 -3.12 12.17 6.02
N GLY A 63 -3.96 11.16 6.30
CA GLY A 63 -3.64 9.78 5.99
C GLY A 63 -3.39 9.59 4.49
N ARG A 64 -2.84 8.43 4.13
CA ARG A 64 -2.54 8.05 2.77
C ARG A 64 -3.24 6.73 2.46
N TYR A 65 -3.60 6.52 1.21
CA TYR A 65 -3.88 5.20 0.71
C TYR A 65 -2.56 4.52 0.35
N LEU A 66 -2.37 3.30 0.82
CA LEU A 66 -1.26 2.42 0.44
C LEU A 66 -1.84 1.30 -0.41
N PHE A 67 -1.34 1.19 -1.64
CA PHE A 67 -1.70 0.14 -2.58
C PHE A 67 -0.56 -0.86 -2.69
N PHE A 68 -0.90 -2.13 -2.61
CA PHE A 68 0.00 -3.26 -2.83
C PHE A 68 -0.61 -4.17 -3.88
N ILE A 69 0.22 -4.85 -4.66
CA ILE A 69 -0.26 -5.90 -5.55
C ILE A 69 -0.90 -6.98 -4.69
N ASP A 70 -2.13 -7.35 -5.03
CA ASP A 70 -2.83 -8.43 -4.34
C ASP A 70 -2.16 -9.75 -4.70
N SER A 71 -1.37 -10.29 -3.76
CA SER A 71 -0.62 -11.53 -3.98
C SER A 71 -1.51 -12.77 -4.06
N GLU A 72 -2.75 -12.69 -3.60
CA GLU A 72 -3.71 -13.80 -3.58
C GLU A 72 -4.52 -13.88 -4.88
N SER A 73 -4.57 -12.79 -5.66
CA SER A 73 -5.26 -12.75 -6.95
C SER A 73 -4.47 -13.49 -8.04
N GLU A 74 -5.14 -14.41 -8.75
CA GLU A 74 -4.59 -15.12 -9.91
C GLU A 74 -4.28 -14.16 -11.07
N ASP A 75 -5.10 -13.12 -11.25
CA ASP A 75 -4.92 -12.11 -12.29
C ASP A 75 -3.55 -11.40 -12.19
N ASN A 76 -2.99 -11.34 -10.97
CA ASN A 76 -1.71 -10.71 -10.71
C ASN A 76 -0.49 -11.64 -10.84
N GLU A 77 -0.66 -12.90 -11.25
CA GLU A 77 0.41 -13.91 -11.24
C GLU A 77 1.72 -13.38 -11.85
N GLU A 78 1.64 -12.82 -13.05
CA GLU A 78 2.79 -12.30 -13.79
C GLU A 78 3.59 -11.24 -13.02
N ILE A 79 2.90 -10.29 -12.38
CA ILE A 79 3.55 -9.18 -11.66
C ILE A 79 4.00 -9.62 -10.26
N ARG A 80 3.26 -10.52 -9.61
CA ARG A 80 3.53 -11.02 -8.26
C ARG A 80 4.92 -11.66 -8.16
N HIS A 81 5.31 -12.44 -9.16
CA HIS A 81 6.62 -13.12 -9.16
C HIS A 81 7.80 -12.15 -9.21
N LYS A 82 7.60 -10.94 -9.72
CA LYS A 82 8.65 -9.94 -9.90
C LYS A 82 8.74 -8.96 -8.73
N MET A 83 7.73 -8.91 -7.84
CA MET A 83 7.62 -7.90 -6.78
C MET A 83 8.87 -7.76 -5.89
N HIS A 84 9.50 -8.88 -5.55
CA HIS A 84 10.71 -8.91 -4.71
C HIS A 84 11.97 -8.39 -5.43
N LEU A 85 11.95 -8.31 -6.76
CA LEU A 85 13.03 -7.79 -7.61
C LEU A 85 12.88 -6.30 -7.89
N LEU A 86 11.67 -5.75 -7.68
CA LEU A 86 11.39 -4.34 -7.94
C LEU A 86 12.13 -3.43 -6.95
N PRO A 87 12.53 -2.23 -7.36
CA PRO A 87 13.00 -1.21 -6.44
C PRO A 87 11.88 -0.82 -5.47
N GLN A 88 12.25 -0.42 -4.25
CA GLN A 88 11.31 -0.19 -3.14
C GLN A 88 10.18 0.79 -3.48
N ASN A 89 10.44 1.79 -4.33
CA ASN A 89 9.44 2.76 -4.78
C ASN A 89 8.38 2.19 -5.74
N LEU A 90 8.61 1.02 -6.33
CA LEU A 90 7.64 0.30 -7.18
C LEU A 90 6.94 -0.84 -6.44
N GLN A 91 7.42 -1.24 -5.25
CA GLN A 91 6.79 -2.32 -4.48
C GLN A 91 5.43 -1.93 -3.86
N SER A 92 5.15 -0.63 -3.75
CA SER A 92 3.89 -0.10 -3.22
C SER A 92 3.62 1.28 -3.80
N LEU A 93 2.35 1.65 -3.94
CA LEU A 93 1.93 2.98 -4.36
C LEU A 93 1.27 3.73 -3.20
N ASN A 94 1.71 4.96 -2.94
CA ASN A 94 1.16 5.82 -1.89
C ASN A 94 0.38 6.97 -2.53
N LEU A 95 -0.91 7.11 -2.21
CA LEU A 95 -1.77 8.18 -2.71
C LEU A 95 -2.38 9.02 -1.57
N PRO A 96 -2.64 10.32 -1.78
CA PRO A 96 -3.40 11.12 -0.81
C PRO A 96 -4.83 10.61 -0.61
N VAL A 97 -5.38 10.73 0.61
CA VAL A 97 -6.74 10.26 0.90
C VAL A 97 -7.85 11.07 0.23
N HIS A 98 -7.55 12.28 -0.24
CA HIS A 98 -8.49 13.14 -0.95
C HIS A 98 -8.62 12.81 -2.45
N PHE A 99 -7.83 11.85 -2.97
CA PHE A 99 -7.97 11.42 -4.36
C PHE A 99 -9.31 10.73 -4.58
N SER A 100 -9.99 11.11 -5.66
CA SER A 100 -11.21 10.44 -6.12
C SER A 100 -10.90 9.05 -6.67
N GLU A 101 -11.92 8.20 -6.83
CA GLU A 101 -11.76 6.87 -7.42
C GLU A 101 -11.16 6.92 -8.83
N ILE A 102 -11.58 7.87 -9.66
CA ILE A 102 -11.02 8.07 -11.01
C ILE A 102 -9.53 8.42 -10.95
N GLN A 103 -9.14 9.29 -10.01
CA GLN A 103 -7.72 9.61 -9.82
C GLN A 103 -6.94 8.38 -9.36
N LYS A 104 -7.45 7.64 -8.36
CA LYS A 104 -6.82 6.39 -7.91
C LYS A 104 -6.63 5.42 -9.07
N GLU A 105 -7.65 5.23 -9.90
CA GLU A 105 -7.59 4.34 -11.07
C GLU A 105 -6.45 4.72 -12.02
N VAL A 106 -6.31 6.00 -12.36
CA VAL A 106 -5.23 6.49 -13.23
C VAL A 106 -3.86 6.19 -12.63
N TYR A 107 -3.65 6.49 -11.34
CA TYR A 107 -2.36 6.26 -10.69
C TYR A 107 -2.04 4.77 -10.52
N VAL A 108 -3.03 3.96 -10.15
CA VAL A 108 -2.86 2.51 -10.01
C VAL A 108 -2.52 1.88 -11.36
N LYS A 109 -3.20 2.26 -12.45
CA LYS A 109 -2.87 1.78 -13.81
C LYS A 109 -1.45 2.17 -14.23
N ASN A 110 -1.05 3.41 -13.99
CA ASN A 110 0.31 3.88 -14.33
C ASN A 110 1.39 3.16 -13.53
N TRP A 111 1.12 2.91 -12.25
CA TRP A 111 2.01 2.14 -11.39
C TRP A 111 2.13 0.68 -11.87
N ILE A 112 1.02 0.01 -12.19
CA ILE A 112 1.03 -1.36 -12.73
C ILE A 112 1.81 -1.43 -14.05
N ARG A 113 1.61 -0.48 -14.97
CA ARG A 113 2.43 -0.38 -16.20
C ARG A 113 3.91 -0.29 -15.88
N SER A 114 4.28 0.57 -14.93
CA SER A 114 5.68 0.73 -14.52
C SER A 114 6.29 -0.55 -13.95
N ILE A 115 5.47 -1.40 -13.29
CA ILE A 115 5.89 -2.73 -12.84
C ILE A 115 6.05 -3.69 -14.03
N GLN A 116 5.12 -3.68 -14.98
CA GLN A 116 5.16 -4.54 -16.16
C GLN A 116 6.36 -4.24 -17.06
N ASP A 117 6.72 -2.96 -17.19
CA ASP A 117 7.85 -2.48 -18.01
C ASP A 117 9.21 -2.68 -17.30
N TYR A 118 9.21 -2.99 -16.00
CA TYR A 118 10.44 -3.18 -15.25
C TYR A 118 11.16 -4.46 -15.65
N GLY A 119 12.36 -4.31 -16.22
CA GLY A 119 13.23 -5.42 -16.64
C GLY A 119 12.99 -5.89 -18.08
N THR A 120 12.07 -5.27 -18.82
CA THR A 120 11.79 -5.59 -20.22
C THR A 120 12.79 -4.97 -21.20
N GLU A 121 13.65 -4.04 -20.74
CA GLU A 121 14.71 -3.38 -21.52
C GLU A 121 16.01 -4.19 -21.68
N ILE A 122 16.06 -5.46 -21.24
CA ILE A 122 17.28 -6.30 -21.30
C ILE A 122 17.26 -7.29 -22.50
N LEU A 123 16.27 -7.21 -23.39
CA LEU A 123 16.11 -8.14 -24.51
C LEU A 123 16.01 -7.47 -25.89
N ASP A 124 16.82 -6.43 -26.14
CA ASP A 124 17.14 -5.95 -27.49
C ASP A 124 18.66 -5.89 -27.71
#